data_AF-A0AAN6JV33-F1
#
_entry.id   AF-A0AAN6JV33-F1
#
_cell.length_a   1.000
_cell.length_b   1.000
_cell.length_c   1.000
_cell.angle_alpha   90.00
_cell.angle_beta   90.00
_cell.angle_gamma   90.00
#
_symmetry.space_group_name_H-M   'P 1'
#
loop_
_entity.id
_entity.type
_entity.pdbx_description
1 polymer ?
#
loop_
_entity_poly.entity_id
_entity_poly.type
_entity_poly.pdbx_seq_one_letter_code
_entity_poly.pdbx_strand_id
1 'polypeptide(L)'
;ISDWYPPGHGDVFESLYNSGILDKLLDRGIEILFLSNADNLGAVVDLNILQHMVETRAEYIMELTDKTKADVKGGTIIDYEGQARLLEIAQ
;
A
#
# COMPACT_ATOMS: atom_id res chain seq x y z
N ILE A 1 -6.14 -28.20 -4.23
CA ILE A 1 -5.83 -26.91 -3.54
C ILE A 1 -4.32 -26.78 -3.26
N SER A 2 -3.58 -27.89 -3.09
CA SER A 2 -2.11 -27.88 -2.93
C SER A 2 -1.33 -27.25 -4.08
N ASP A 3 -1.93 -27.17 -5.28
CA ASP A 3 -1.26 -26.73 -6.50
C ASP A 3 -1.54 -25.25 -6.84
N TRP A 4 -2.17 -24.51 -5.91
CA TRP A 4 -2.53 -23.11 -6.07
C TRP A 4 -1.83 -22.25 -5.01
N TYR A 5 -1.46 -21.03 -5.39
CA TYR A 5 -0.91 -20.03 -4.48
C TYR A 5 -1.54 -18.66 -4.78
N PRO A 6 -1.76 -17.81 -3.76
CA PRO A 6 -2.06 -16.40 -3.99
C PRO A 6 -0.79 -15.68 -4.46
N PRO A 7 -0.83 -14.84 -5.51
CA PRO A 7 0.36 -14.20 -6.10
C PRO A 7 0.94 -13.03 -5.27
N GLY A 8 0.74 -13.05 -3.94
CA GLY A 8 1.17 -11.99 -3.02
C GLY A 8 0.18 -10.82 -2.95
N HIS A 9 0.44 -9.87 -2.06
CA HIS A 9 -0.46 -8.74 -1.81
C HIS A 9 -0.49 -7.71 -2.95
N GLY A 10 0.51 -7.71 -3.84
CA GLY A 10 0.53 -6.83 -5.02
C GLY A 10 -0.62 -7.10 -6.00
N ASP A 11 -1.22 -8.29 -5.93
CA ASP A 11 -2.40 -8.68 -6.72
C ASP A 11 -3.64 -7.80 -6.46
N VAL A 12 -3.66 -7.04 -5.35
CA VAL A 12 -4.80 -6.20 -4.97
C VAL A 12 -5.25 -5.27 -6.09
N PHE A 13 -4.34 -4.73 -6.89
CA PHE A 13 -4.67 -3.81 -7.99
C PHE A 13 -5.39 -4.53 -9.14
N GLU A 14 -4.85 -5.64 -9.61
CA GLU A 14 -5.48 -6.44 -10.68
C GLU A 14 -6.80 -7.04 -10.21
N SER A 15 -6.84 -7.56 -8.98
CA SER A 15 -8.06 -8.09 -8.37
C SER A 15 -9.17 -7.04 -8.20
N LEU A 16 -8.84 -5.81 -7.77
CA LEU A 16 -9.82 -4.71 -7.66
C LEU A 16 -10.38 -4.29 -9.03
N TYR A 17 -9.52 -4.22 -10.04
CA TYR A 17 -9.90 -3.90 -11.41
C TYR A 17 -10.78 -4.99 -12.01
N ASN A 18 -10.32 -6.25 -12.00
CA ASN A 18 -11.01 -7.38 -12.63
C ASN A 18 -12.33 -7.75 -11.94
N SER A 19 -12.49 -7.46 -10.65
CA SER A 19 -13.72 -7.72 -9.91
C SER A 19 -14.83 -6.67 -10.15
N GLY A 20 -14.51 -5.54 -10.78
CA GLY A 20 -15.41 -4.39 -10.93
C GLY A 20 -15.72 -3.68 -9.60
N ILE A 21 -14.94 -3.96 -8.54
CA ILE A 21 -15.06 -3.23 -7.27
C ILE A 21 -14.54 -1.80 -7.44
N LEU A 22 -13.45 -1.63 -8.21
CA LEU A 22 -12.91 -0.31 -8.51
C LEU A 22 -13.98 0.62 -9.10
N ASP A 23 -14.68 0.19 -10.15
CA ASP A 23 -15.75 0.97 -10.79
C ASP A 23 -16.86 1.33 -9.78
N LYS A 24 -17.28 0.37 -8.95
CA LYS A 24 -18.32 0.61 -7.93
C LYS A 24 -17.89 1.61 -6.86
N LEU A 25 -16.60 1.65 -6.52
CA LEU A 25 -16.07 2.63 -5.57
C LEU A 25 -16.07 4.03 -6.20
N LEU A 26 -15.60 4.13 -7.44
CA LEU A 26 -15.58 5.37 -8.21
C LEU A 26 -16.99 5.92 -8.45
N ASP A 27 -17.97 5.08 -8.80
CA ASP A 27 -19.37 5.45 -8.96
C ASP A 27 -20.00 6.02 -7.68
N ARG A 28 -19.43 5.67 -6.52
CA ARG A 28 -19.84 6.20 -5.20
C ARG A 28 -19.06 7.46 -4.80
N GLY A 29 -18.16 7.95 -5.64
CA GLY A 29 -17.27 9.08 -5.34
C GLY A 29 -16.16 8.75 -4.34
N ILE A 30 -15.76 7.48 -4.23
CA ILE A 30 -14.64 7.06 -3.37
C ILE A 30 -13.38 7.04 -4.22
N GLU A 31 -12.45 7.94 -3.92
CA GLU A 31 -11.22 8.15 -4.71
C GLU A 31 -9.94 7.69 -4.00
N ILE A 32 -9.99 7.51 -2.67
CA ILE A 32 -8.83 7.18 -1.84
C ILE A 32 -9.10 5.88 -1.07
N LEU A 33 -8.15 4.95 -1.16
CA LEU A 33 -8.15 3.71 -0.40
C LEU A 33 -7.01 3.70 0.62
N PHE A 34 -7.33 3.36 1.86
CA PHE A 34 -6.37 3.02 2.89
C PHE A 34 -6.19 1.50 2.92
N LEU A 35 -4.96 1.02 2.72
CA LEU A 35 -4.61 -0.39 2.72
C LEU A 35 -3.67 -0.69 3.89
N SER A 36 -4.00 -1.71 4.69
CA SER A 36 -3.18 -2.19 5.78
C SER A 36 -3.24 -3.70 5.89
N ASN A 37 -2.22 -4.30 6.51
CA ASN A 37 -2.28 -5.71 6.86
C ASN A 37 -3.33 -5.93 7.97
N ALA A 38 -4.08 -7.01 7.87
CA ALA A 38 -5.11 -7.36 8.85
C ALA A 38 -4.53 -7.69 10.25
N ASP A 39 -3.26 -8.10 10.32
CA ASP A 39 -2.54 -8.37 11.57
C ASP A 39 -1.87 -7.12 12.18
N ASN A 40 -1.86 -5.99 11.46
CA ASN A 40 -1.38 -4.72 12.00
C ASN A 40 -2.51 -4.01 12.77
N LEU A 41 -2.63 -4.32 14.06
CA LEU A 41 -3.64 -3.71 14.94
C LEU A 41 -3.41 -2.22 15.23
N GLY A 42 -2.23 -1.67 14.88
CA GLY A 42 -1.92 -0.25 15.01
C GLY A 42 -2.35 0.59 13.81
N ALA A 43 -2.68 -0.06 12.68
CA ALA A 43 -3.13 0.63 11.48
C ALA A 43 -4.56 1.17 11.69
N VAL A 44 -4.67 2.50 11.72
CA VAL A 44 -5.95 3.22 11.81
C VAL A 44 -5.99 4.33 10.76
N VAL A 45 -7.19 4.75 10.38
CA VAL A 45 -7.35 5.89 9.48
C VAL A 45 -6.95 7.17 10.21
N ASP A 46 -5.81 7.76 9.83
CA ASP A 46 -5.37 9.08 10.29
C ASP A 46 -5.84 10.17 9.31
N LEU A 47 -6.69 11.07 9.79
CA LEU A 47 -7.25 12.15 8.98
C LEU A 47 -6.21 13.21 8.58
N ASN A 48 -5.12 13.35 9.34
CA ASN A 48 -4.04 14.28 8.97
C ASN A 48 -3.27 13.78 7.75
N ILE A 49 -3.05 12.45 7.67
CA ILE A 49 -2.42 11.82 6.51
C ILE A 49 -3.35 11.94 5.29
N LEU A 50 -4.64 11.65 5.46
CA LEU A 50 -5.63 11.82 4.40
C LEU A 50 -5.67 13.27 3.89
N GLN A 51 -5.70 14.25 4.80
CA GLN A 51 -5.67 15.66 4.45
C GLN A 51 -4.39 16.02 3.67
N HIS A 52 -3.23 15.53 4.12
CA HIS A 52 -1.96 15.75 3.43
C HIS A 52 -1.96 15.18 2.01
N MET A 53 -2.52 13.97 1.81
CA MET A 53 -2.66 13.36 0.49
C MET A 53 -3.48 14.24 -0.46
N VAL A 54 -4.61 14.76 0.02
CA VAL A 54 -5.51 15.63 -0.76
C VAL A 54 -4.83 16.97 -1.09
N GLU A 55 -4.20 17.61 -0.11
CA GLU A 55 -3.55 18.92 -0.29
C GLU A 55 -2.36 18.87 -1.25
N THR A 56 -1.55 17.81 -1.15
CA THR A 56 -0.39 17.62 -2.02
C THR A 56 -0.73 16.99 -3.37
N ARG A 57 -1.96 16.49 -3.53
CA ARG A 57 -2.39 15.68 -4.68
C ARG A 57 -1.49 14.46 -4.91
N ALA A 58 -1.01 13.86 -3.82
CA ALA A 58 -0.22 12.64 -3.88
C ALA A 58 -1.13 11.49 -4.33
N GLU A 59 -0.73 10.76 -5.37
CA GLU A 59 -1.46 9.58 -5.85
C GLU A 59 -1.19 8.34 -4.98
N TYR A 60 -0.11 8.34 -4.21
CA TYR A 60 0.29 7.25 -3.33
C TYR A 60 1.08 7.79 -2.13
N ILE A 61 0.76 7.30 -0.93
CA ILE A 61 1.53 7.53 0.29
C ILE A 61 1.83 6.18 0.94
N MET A 62 3.07 6.01 1.38
CA MET A 62 3.51 4.85 2.17
C MET A 62 3.89 5.33 3.57
N GLU A 63 3.21 4.80 4.59
CA GLU A 63 3.57 5.03 5.99
C GLU A 63 4.77 4.16 6.37
N LEU A 64 5.78 4.77 7.01
CA LEU A 64 7.01 4.12 7.42
C LEU A 64 7.22 4.33 8.93
N THR A 65 7.94 3.40 9.55
CA THR A 65 8.41 3.50 10.94
C THR A 65 9.92 3.33 10.99
N ASP A 66 10.55 3.90 12.02
CA ASP A 66 11.97 3.68 12.28
C ASP A 66 12.28 2.19 12.46
N LYS A 67 13.34 1.72 11.80
CA LYS A 67 13.77 0.34 11.91
C LYS A 67 14.36 0.06 13.29
N THR A 68 13.83 -0.97 13.94
CA THR A 68 14.43 -1.53 15.15
C THR A 68 15.37 -2.68 14.79
N LYS A 69 16.11 -3.20 15.79
CA LYS A 69 16.94 -4.40 15.61
C LYS A 69 16.13 -5.66 15.28
N ALA A 70 14.82 -5.67 15.50
CA ALA A 70 13.94 -6.77 15.13
C ALA A 70 13.55 -6.74 13.65
N ASP A 71 13.65 -5.58 12.99
CA ASP A 71 13.20 -5.35 11.61
C ASP A 71 14.30 -5.67 10.59
N VAL A 72 14.86 -6.88 10.70
CA VAL A 72 15.96 -7.36 9.85
C VAL A 72 15.47 -7.84 8.47
N LYS A 73 14.17 -8.13 8.35
CA LYS A 73 13.51 -8.54 7.11
C LYS A 73 12.46 -7.49 6.75
N GLY A 74 12.56 -6.92 5.57
CA GLY A 74 11.61 -5.92 5.06
C GLY A 74 12.23 -5.01 4.02
N GLY A 75 11.40 -4.20 3.38
CA GLY A 75 11.85 -3.21 2.41
C GLY A 75 12.44 -1.95 3.06
N THR A 76 13.04 -1.09 2.24
CA THR A 76 13.33 0.30 2.57
C THR A 76 13.02 1.16 1.36
N ILE A 77 12.68 2.42 1.59
CA ILE A 77 12.57 3.38 0.48
C ILE A 77 13.96 3.90 0.14
N ILE A 78 14.27 3.91 -1.16
CA ILE A 78 15.47 4.50 -1.75
C ILE A 78 15.07 5.55 -2.78
N ASP A 79 15.96 6.50 -3.02
CA ASP A 79 15.94 7.29 -4.26
C ASP A 79 16.69 6.51 -5.34
N TYR A 80 15.99 6.19 -6.42
CA TYR A 80 16.57 5.61 -7.61
C TYR A 80 16.17 6.46 -8.81
N GLU A 81 17.15 7.15 -9.40
CA GLU A 81 16.97 8.02 -10.56
C GLU A 81 15.95 9.16 -10.33
N GLY A 82 15.91 9.72 -9.13
CA GLY A 82 14.99 10.81 -8.76
C GLY A 82 13.57 10.32 -8.45
N GLN A 83 13.38 9.01 -8.31
CA GLN A 83 12.11 8.39 -7.95
C GLN A 83 12.25 7.57 -6.68
N ALA A 84 11.30 7.73 -5.76
CA ALA A 84 11.19 6.86 -4.61
C ALA A 84 10.82 5.44 -5.06
N ARG A 85 11.59 4.44 -4.62
CA ARG A 85 11.32 3.02 -4.88
C ARG A 85 11.46 2.20 -3.61
N LEU A 86 10.66 1.13 -3.52
CA LEU A 86 10.80 0.11 -2.49
C LEU A 86 11.92 -0.86 -2.89
N LEU A 87 12.98 -0.91 -2.09
CA LEU A 87 14.04 -1.91 -2.19
C LEU A 87 13.79 -3.01 -1.16
N GLU A 88 13.56 -4.23 -1.62
CA GLU A 88 13.52 -5.42 -0.77
C GLU A 88 14.84 -6.19 -0.88
N ILE A 89 15.23 -6.89 0.20
CA ILE A 89 16.47 -7.69 0.23
C ILE A 89 16.40 -8.90 -0.73
N ALA A 90 15.18 -9.33 -1.11
CA ALA A 90 14.94 -10.35 -2.12
C ALA A 90 14.62 -9.69 -3.47
N GLN A 91 15.65 -9.21 -4.16
CA GLN A 91 15.62 -8.97 -5.61
C GLN A 91 16.69 -9.82 -6.29
#